data_AF-A0A3B9NQY4-F1
#
_entry.id   AF-A0A3B9NQY4-F1
#
_cell.length_a   1.000
_cell.length_b   1.000
_cell.length_c   1.000
_cell.angle_alpha   90.00
_cell.angle_beta   90.00
_cell.angle_gamma   90.00
#
_symmetry.space_group_name_H-M   'P 1'
#
loop_
_entity.id
_entity.type
_entity.pdbx_description
1 polymer ?
#
loop_
_entity_poly.entity_id
_entity_poly.type
_entity_poly.pdbx_seq_one_letter_code
_entity_poly.pdbx_strand_id
1 'polypeptide(L)'
;MAKFHEDLVAALSEISNPPLDGKANYGKYATLPACLETARSTLAQHNLCVVQITLIDPDRLVTRIVHSSGEFLEDGGVPLLCENNNNPQKMGSAITYARRYGLCSLLGICGEEDDDGQRATPQKELPQKKAAKPAPAPAPLTDEDF
;
A
#
# COMPACT_ATOMS: atom_id res chain seq x y z
N MET A 1 30.84 22.83 4.02
CA MET A 1 29.41 23.21 4.12
C MET A 1 28.58 21.97 3.90
N ALA A 2 27.50 21.78 4.65
CA ALA A 2 26.65 20.62 4.47
C ALA A 2 25.99 20.65 3.08
N LYS A 3 26.02 19.52 2.37
CA LYS A 3 25.52 19.36 0.99
C LYS A 3 24.12 18.77 0.92
N PHE A 4 23.34 18.89 2.01
CA PHE A 4 22.05 18.21 2.15
C PHE A 4 21.16 18.33 0.89
N HIS A 5 20.96 19.54 0.38
CA HIS A 5 20.12 19.76 -0.80
C HIS A 5 20.73 19.18 -2.10
N GLU A 6 22.06 19.21 -2.25
CA GLU A 6 22.76 18.65 -3.41
C GLU A 6 22.59 17.12 -3.42
N ASP A 7 22.89 16.47 -2.29
CA ASP A 7 22.77 15.04 -2.10
C ASP A 7 21.30 14.56 -2.22
N LEU A 8 20.34 15.35 -1.68
CA LEU A 8 18.91 15.05 -1.81
C LEU A 8 18.44 15.13 -3.26
N VAL A 9 18.83 16.17 -4.00
CA VAL A 9 18.48 16.31 -5.41
C VAL A 9 19.08 15.17 -6.24
N ALA A 10 20.34 14.81 -5.99
CA ALA A 10 20.99 13.69 -6.66
C ALA A 10 20.26 12.36 -6.40
N ALA A 11 19.98 12.05 -5.13
CA ALA A 11 19.28 10.82 -4.77
C ALA A 11 17.88 10.73 -5.39
N LEU A 12 17.08 11.79 -5.29
CA LEU A 12 15.72 11.79 -5.83
C LEU A 12 15.70 11.72 -7.37
N SER A 13 16.74 12.19 -8.05
CA SER A 13 16.86 12.08 -9.51
C SER A 13 17.17 10.65 -9.99
N GLU A 14 17.74 9.82 -9.12
CA GLU A 14 18.11 8.43 -9.41
C GLU A 14 17.02 7.42 -8.97
N ILE A 15 16.14 7.83 -8.04
CA ILE A 15 15.05 6.99 -7.59
C ILE A 15 14.01 6.82 -8.70
N SER A 16 13.56 5.58 -8.88
CA SER A 16 12.51 5.20 -9.84
C SER A 16 11.34 4.54 -9.13
N ASN A 17 10.23 4.33 -9.84
CA ASN A 17 9.08 3.63 -9.27
C ASN A 17 9.46 2.18 -8.87
N PRO A 18 9.06 1.73 -7.66
CA PRO A 18 9.29 0.36 -7.23
C PRO A 18 8.46 -0.63 -8.09
N PRO A 19 8.88 -1.90 -8.18
CA PRO A 19 8.09 -2.91 -8.85
C PRO A 19 6.74 -3.12 -8.16
N LEU A 20 5.68 -3.30 -8.95
CA LEU A 20 4.34 -3.61 -8.46
C LEU A 20 4.19 -5.12 -8.25
N ASP A 21 4.75 -5.61 -7.14
CA ASP A 21 4.84 -7.02 -6.77
C ASP A 21 3.70 -7.52 -5.86
N GLY A 22 2.83 -6.62 -5.41
CA GLY A 22 1.60 -6.90 -4.69
C GLY A 22 0.36 -6.91 -5.59
N LYS A 23 -0.67 -7.64 -5.17
CA LYS A 23 -2.00 -7.67 -5.83
C LYS A 23 -3.11 -7.48 -4.82
N ALA A 24 -4.04 -6.59 -5.12
CA ALA A 24 -5.26 -6.35 -4.35
C ALA A 24 -6.49 -6.33 -5.27
N ASN A 25 -7.68 -6.16 -4.68
CA ASN A 25 -8.93 -6.01 -5.45
C ASN A 25 -8.91 -4.78 -6.36
N TYR A 26 -8.07 -3.80 -6.04
CA TYR A 26 -7.88 -2.55 -6.76
C TYR A 26 -6.62 -2.58 -7.63
N GLY A 27 -6.18 -3.73 -8.13
CA GLY A 27 -5.03 -3.84 -9.02
C GLY A 27 -3.70 -4.10 -8.33
N LYS A 28 -2.59 -3.83 -9.03
CA LYS A 28 -1.24 -4.09 -8.50
C LYS A 28 -0.71 -2.91 -7.71
N TYR A 29 0.15 -3.20 -6.74
CA TYR A 29 0.79 -2.20 -5.91
C TYR A 29 2.21 -2.66 -5.55
N ALA A 30 3.09 -1.73 -5.20
CA ALA A 30 4.40 -2.02 -4.66
C ALA A 30 4.28 -2.39 -3.17
N THR A 31 4.80 -3.54 -2.80
CA THR A 31 4.84 -3.96 -1.40
C THR A 31 5.80 -3.07 -0.60
N LEU A 32 5.65 -3.07 0.74
CA LEU A 32 6.55 -2.30 1.61
C LEU A 32 8.04 -2.68 1.43
N PRO A 33 8.41 -3.98 1.30
CA PRO A 33 9.77 -4.37 0.94
C PRO A 33 10.26 -3.74 -0.37
N ALA A 34 9.45 -3.76 -1.43
CA ALA A 34 9.80 -3.17 -2.72
C ALA A 34 10.06 -1.65 -2.59
N CYS A 35 9.16 -0.92 -1.92
CA CYS A 35 9.35 0.52 -1.65
C CYS A 35 10.64 0.79 -0.84
N LEU A 36 10.91 -0.01 0.19
CA LEU A 36 12.07 0.18 1.05
C LEU A 36 13.39 -0.13 0.34
N GLU A 37 13.43 -1.16 -0.51
CA GLU A 37 14.63 -1.54 -1.26
C GLU A 37 15.02 -0.43 -2.25
N THR A 38 14.05 0.05 -3.04
CA THR A 38 14.22 1.18 -3.95
C THR A 38 14.72 2.42 -3.22
N ALA A 39 14.16 2.74 -2.05
CA ALA A 39 14.54 3.92 -1.29
C ALA A 39 15.93 3.79 -0.66
N ARG A 40 16.19 2.70 0.07
CA ARG A 40 17.38 2.57 0.93
C ARG A 40 18.66 2.49 0.12
N SER A 41 18.65 1.75 -0.99
CA SER A 41 19.84 1.57 -1.82
C SER A 41 20.30 2.90 -2.41
N THR A 42 19.39 3.68 -3.00
CA THR A 42 19.73 4.98 -3.61
C THR A 42 20.07 6.02 -2.56
N LEU A 43 19.26 6.19 -1.50
CA LEU A 43 19.54 7.20 -0.47
C LEU A 43 20.91 7.00 0.20
N ALA A 44 21.29 5.75 0.48
CA ALA A 44 22.57 5.46 1.14
C ALA A 44 23.80 5.86 0.31
N GLN A 45 23.70 5.87 -1.02
CA GLN A 45 24.78 6.31 -1.92
C GLN A 45 25.04 7.82 -1.81
N HIS A 46 24.05 8.58 -1.34
CA HIS A 46 24.09 10.05 -1.22
C HIS A 46 24.05 10.51 0.24
N ASN A 47 24.59 9.74 1.19
CA ASN A 47 24.65 10.10 2.61
C ASN A 47 23.27 10.36 3.28
N LEU A 48 22.20 9.78 2.73
CA LEU A 48 20.83 9.92 3.20
C LEU A 48 20.31 8.58 3.72
N CYS A 49 19.38 8.63 4.67
CA CYS A 49 18.60 7.47 5.06
C CYS A 49 17.14 7.87 5.27
N VAL A 50 16.24 6.88 5.23
CA VAL A 50 14.81 7.10 5.54
C VAL A 50 14.45 6.48 6.88
N VAL A 51 13.71 7.24 7.69
CA VAL A 51 13.20 6.83 8.99
C VAL A 51 11.69 7.06 8.99
N GLN A 52 10.94 6.14 9.60
CA GLN A 52 9.48 6.26 9.72
C GLN A 52 9.08 6.06 11.17
N ILE A 53 8.34 7.03 11.70
CA ILE A 53 7.99 7.12 13.11
C ILE A 53 6.47 7.13 13.23
N THR A 54 5.91 6.19 13.98
CA THR A 54 4.50 6.23 14.35
C THR A 54 4.32 7.19 15.52
N LEU A 55 3.52 8.23 15.32
CA LEU A 55 3.10 9.15 16.37
C LEU A 55 1.71 8.78 16.87
N ILE A 56 1.50 9.01 18.16
CA ILE A 56 0.22 8.89 18.85
C ILE A 56 -0.21 10.31 19.17
N ASP A 57 -1.47 10.64 18.88
CA ASP A 57 -2.07 11.98 19.07
C ASP A 57 -1.51 13.11 18.16
N PRO A 58 -2.06 13.30 16.94
CA PRO A 58 -2.97 12.39 16.24
C PRO A 58 -2.23 11.15 15.72
N ASP A 59 -2.95 10.04 15.59
CA ASP A 59 -2.42 8.77 15.07
C ASP A 59 -2.00 8.93 13.61
N ARG A 60 -0.69 9.09 13.38
CA ARG A 60 -0.11 9.24 12.05
C ARG A 60 1.29 8.65 11.98
N LEU A 61 1.71 8.27 10.79
CA LEU A 61 3.07 7.89 10.50
C LEU A 61 3.79 9.05 9.82
N VAL A 62 4.91 9.48 10.39
CA VAL A 62 5.78 10.49 9.82
C VAL A 62 6.96 9.81 9.11
N THR A 63 7.26 10.24 7.89
CA THR A 63 8.42 9.80 7.11
C THR A 63 9.44 10.92 7.03
N ARG A 64 10.71 10.60 7.29
CA ARG A 64 11.82 11.56 7.27
C ARG A 64 12.98 11.02 6.47
N ILE A 65 13.53 11.84 5.57
CA ILE A 65 14.85 11.64 4.99
C ILE A 65 15.85 12.40 5.87
N VAL A 66 16.85 11.69 6.39
CA VAL A 66 17.88 12.24 7.28
C VAL A 66 19.22 12.16 6.56
N HIS A 67 19.95 13.27 6.56
CA HIS A 67 21.29 13.36 6.00
C HIS A 67 22.35 13.19 7.09
N SER A 68 23.55 12.76 6.70
CA SER A 68 24.71 12.63 7.60
C SER A 68 25.07 13.89 8.40
N SER A 69 24.68 15.09 7.93
CA SER A 69 24.85 16.36 8.66
C SER A 69 23.89 16.54 9.83
N GLY A 70 22.84 15.73 9.93
CA GLY A 70 21.73 15.91 10.87
C GLY A 70 20.56 16.75 10.31
N GLU A 71 20.71 17.35 9.12
CA GLU A 71 19.60 17.97 8.39
C GLU A 71 18.62 16.90 7.90
N PHE A 72 17.35 17.29 7.75
CA PHE A 72 16.31 16.38 7.32
C PHE A 72 15.19 17.07 6.54
N LEU A 73 14.49 16.27 5.73
CA LEU A 73 13.19 16.58 5.14
C LEU A 73 12.15 15.63 5.72
N GLU A 74 10.99 16.15 6.08
CA GLU A 74 9.92 15.40 6.74
C GLU A 74 8.57 15.66 6.05
N ASP A 75 7.72 14.62 5.97
CA ASP A 75 6.34 14.76 5.49
C ASP A 75 5.38 15.35 6.54
N GLY A 76 4.16 15.67 6.13
CA GLY A 76 3.10 16.12 7.07
C GLY A 76 2.52 14.99 7.95
N GLY A 77 2.96 13.75 7.72
CA GLY A 77 2.45 12.53 8.31
C GLY A 77 1.20 11.96 7.60
N VAL A 78 1.22 10.64 7.39
CA VAL A 78 0.11 9.86 6.84
C VAL A 78 -0.79 9.37 7.98
N PRO A 79 -2.10 9.70 7.99
CA PRO A 79 -3.01 9.24 9.02
C PRO A 79 -3.08 7.71 9.12
N LEU A 80 -3.10 7.18 10.34
CA LEU A 80 -3.33 5.76 10.57
C LEU A 80 -4.84 5.48 10.56
N LEU A 81 -5.34 4.98 9.44
CA LEU A 81 -6.74 4.60 9.29
C LEU A 81 -6.95 3.16 9.80
N CYS A 82 -7.22 3.03 11.10
CA CYS A 82 -7.53 1.75 11.74
C CYS A 82 -8.94 1.76 12.34
N GLU A 83 -9.81 0.87 11.89
CA GLU A 83 -11.19 0.75 12.41
C GLU A 83 -11.25 0.27 13.86
N ASN A 84 -10.20 -0.39 14.36
CA ASN A 84 -10.15 -0.93 15.71
C ASN A 84 -8.72 -0.98 16.24
N ASN A 85 -8.36 0.03 17.03
CA ASN A 85 -7.03 0.18 17.63
C ASN A 85 -6.68 -0.91 18.66
N ASN A 86 -7.67 -1.65 19.19
CA ASN A 86 -7.43 -2.76 20.11
C ASN A 86 -7.10 -4.08 19.40
N ASN A 87 -7.08 -4.11 18.07
CA ASN A 87 -6.66 -5.26 17.30
C ASN A 87 -5.24 -5.03 16.75
N PRO A 88 -4.21 -5.68 17.31
CA PRO A 88 -2.82 -5.49 16.89
C PRO A 88 -2.57 -5.81 15.41
N GLN A 89 -3.31 -6.76 14.84
CA GLN A 89 -3.18 -7.13 13.43
C GLN A 89 -3.71 -6.01 12.53
N LYS A 90 -4.90 -5.47 12.84
CA LYS A 90 -5.46 -4.33 12.09
C LYS A 90 -4.56 -3.09 12.20
N MET A 91 -4.02 -2.81 13.39
CA MET A 91 -3.05 -1.73 13.59
C MET A 91 -1.77 -1.95 12.76
N GLY A 92 -1.22 -3.16 12.76
CA GLY A 92 -0.06 -3.50 11.93
C GLY A 92 -0.30 -3.32 10.43
N SER A 93 -1.51 -3.67 9.94
CA SER A 93 -1.91 -3.41 8.56
C SER A 93 -2.02 -1.91 8.25
N ALA A 94 -2.61 -1.12 9.15
CA ALA A 94 -2.70 0.33 8.99
C ALA A 94 -1.31 1.00 8.95
N ILE A 95 -0.39 0.59 9.84
CA ILE A 95 1.00 1.07 9.83
C ILE A 95 1.70 0.67 8.53
N THR A 96 1.54 -0.59 8.08
CA THR A 96 2.17 -1.07 6.84
C THR A 96 1.66 -0.27 5.63
N TYR A 97 0.37 0.05 5.60
CA TYR A 97 -0.23 0.88 4.57
C TYR A 97 0.37 2.29 4.61
N ALA A 98 0.30 2.98 5.76
CA ALA A 98 0.83 4.33 5.91
C ALA A 98 2.32 4.44 5.56
N ARG A 99 3.11 3.40 5.87
CA ARG A 99 4.54 3.38 5.54
C ARG A 99 4.81 3.41 4.05
N ARG A 100 4.01 2.72 3.24
CA ARG A 100 4.14 2.76 1.77
C ARG A 100 3.82 4.16 1.24
N TYR A 101 2.69 4.74 1.65
CA TYR A 101 2.28 6.06 1.18
C TYR A 101 3.25 7.17 1.61
N GLY A 102 3.75 7.12 2.85
CA GLY A 102 4.72 8.09 3.34
C GLY A 102 6.04 8.02 2.57
N LEU A 103 6.53 6.80 2.27
CA LEU A 103 7.71 6.61 1.42
C LEU A 103 7.48 7.14 0.00
N CYS A 104 6.39 6.71 -0.65
CA CYS A 104 6.08 7.10 -2.02
C CYS A 104 5.92 8.62 -2.14
N SER A 105 5.20 9.25 -1.21
CA SER A 105 4.97 10.69 -1.19
C SER A 105 6.25 11.48 -0.99
N LEU A 106 7.11 11.08 -0.04
CA LEU A 106 8.33 11.84 0.27
C LEU A 106 9.40 11.70 -0.82
N LEU A 107 9.43 10.55 -1.51
CA LEU A 107 10.38 10.25 -2.58
C LEU A 107 9.89 10.69 -3.98
N GLY A 108 8.63 11.11 -4.11
CA GLY A 108 8.07 11.51 -5.40
C GLY A 108 7.88 10.35 -6.37
N ILE A 109 7.58 9.14 -5.87
CA ILE A 109 7.39 7.92 -6.67
C ILE A 109 5.98 7.36 -6.57
N CYS A 110 5.56 6.63 -7.60
CA CYS A 110 4.28 5.93 -7.62
C CYS A 110 4.46 4.44 -7.28
N GLY A 111 3.69 3.97 -6.29
CA GLY A 111 3.69 2.57 -5.83
C GLY A 111 2.41 1.82 -6.19
N GLU A 112 1.64 2.29 -7.16
CA GLU A 112 0.36 1.70 -7.58
C GLU A 112 0.10 1.95 -9.06
N GLU A 113 -0.79 1.16 -9.67
CA GLU A 113 -1.28 1.43 -11.01
C GLU A 113 -2.18 2.69 -10.95
N ASP A 114 -1.86 3.71 -11.75
CA ASP A 114 -2.72 4.87 -11.94
C ASP A 114 -3.93 4.44 -12.77
N ASP A 115 -5.05 4.24 -12.09
CA ASP A 115 -6.28 3.66 -12.64
C ASP A 115 -7.46 4.64 -12.53
N ASP A 116 -7.17 5.93 -12.41
CA ASP A 116 -8.13 7.03 -12.26
C ASP A 116 -9.07 7.19 -13.48
N GLY A 117 -8.84 6.42 -14.55
CA GLY A 117 -9.76 6.30 -15.68
C GLY A 117 -10.86 5.25 -15.54
N GLN A 118 -10.71 4.21 -14.70
CA GLN A 118 -11.63 3.05 -14.70
C GLN A 118 -12.49 2.92 -13.44
N ARG A 119 -12.13 3.57 -12.32
CA ARG A 119 -12.84 3.40 -11.03
C ARG A 119 -13.85 4.49 -10.66
N ALA A 120 -13.91 5.60 -11.42
CA ALA A 120 -14.89 6.66 -11.18
C ALA A 120 -16.33 6.29 -11.55
N THR A 121 -16.56 5.14 -12.19
CA THR A 121 -17.91 4.58 -12.36
C THR A 121 -18.26 3.69 -11.16
N PRO A 122 -19.33 4.01 -10.40
CA PRO A 122 -19.86 3.05 -9.45
C PRO A 122 -20.24 1.81 -10.24
N GLN A 123 -19.57 0.69 -9.95
CA GLN A 123 -19.87 -0.59 -10.55
C GLN A 123 -21.32 -0.92 -10.19
N LYS A 124 -22.23 -0.65 -11.13
CA LYS A 124 -23.65 -0.96 -11.02
C LYS A 124 -23.72 -2.46 -10.72
N GLU A 125 -24.14 -2.81 -9.50
CA GLU A 125 -24.34 -4.19 -9.09
C GLU A 125 -25.22 -4.86 -10.14
N LEU A 126 -24.62 -5.74 -10.94
CA LEU A 126 -25.37 -6.60 -11.84
C LEU A 126 -26.20 -7.53 -10.95
N PRO A 127 -27.53 -7.63 -11.15
CA PRO A 127 -28.36 -8.47 -10.29
C PRO A 127 -27.85 -9.90 -10.36
N GLN A 128 -27.45 -10.43 -9.19
CA GLN A 128 -27.06 -11.82 -9.04
C GLN A 128 -28.20 -12.70 -9.55
N LYS A 129 -27.91 -13.43 -10.63
CA LYS A 129 -28.83 -14.41 -11.20
C LYS A 129 -29.02 -15.50 -10.15
N LYS A 130 -30.16 -15.49 -9.44
CA LYS A 130 -30.56 -16.54 -8.49
C LYS A 130 -30.38 -17.89 -9.19
N ALA A 131 -29.48 -18.72 -8.67
CA ALA A 131 -29.34 -20.11 -9.09
C ALA A 131 -30.70 -20.80 -8.86
N ALA A 132 -31.26 -21.38 -9.93
CA ALA A 132 -32.46 -22.19 -9.84
C ALA A 132 -32.17 -23.42 -8.97
N LYS A 133 -33.08 -23.72 -8.03
CA LYS A 133 -33.02 -24.95 -7.23
C LYS A 133 -33.04 -26.17 -8.17
N PRO A 134 -32.22 -27.21 -7.92
CA PRO A 134 -32.35 -28.48 -8.65
C PRO A 134 -33.71 -29.12 -8.35
N ALA A 135 -34.33 -29.70 -9.38
CA ALA A 135 -35.57 -30.47 -9.27
C ALA A 135 -35.38 -31.73 -8.41
N PRO A 136 -36.42 -32.20 -7.70
CA PRO A 136 -36.35 -33.42 -6.92
C PRO A 136 -36.16 -34.66 -7.83
N ALA A 137 -35.35 -35.60 -7.37
CA ALA A 137 -35.09 -36.86 -8.05
C ALA A 137 -36.36 -37.74 -8.14
N PRO A 138 -36.52 -38.57 -9.19
CA PRO A 138 -37.64 -39.49 -9.31
C PRO A 138 -37.60 -40.57 -8.21
N ALA A 139 -38.79 -40.98 -7.74
CA ALA A 139 -38.95 -42.01 -6.72
C ALA A 139 -38.46 -43.39 -7.22
N PRO A 140 -37.94 -44.25 -6.32
CA PRO A 140 -37.52 -45.60 -6.69
C PRO A 140 -38.74 -46.46 -7.08
N LEU A 141 -38.59 -47.22 -8.17
CA LEU A 141 -39.51 -48.28 -8.57
C LEU A 141 -39.47 -49.39 -7.50
N THR A 142 -40.64 -49.82 -7.01
CA THR A 142 -40.79 -50.97 -6.12
C THR A 142 -41.16 -52.20 -6.93
N ASP A 143 -40.56 -53.34 -6.61
CA ASP A 143 -40.71 -54.66 -7.26
C ASP A 143 -42.12 -55.28 -7.09
N GLU A 144 -43.17 -54.62 -7.60
CA GLU A 144 -44.53 -55.19 -7.71
C GLU A 144 -45.08 -55.20 -9.15
N ASP A 145 -44.28 -54.80 -10.15
CA ASP A 145 -44.61 -54.94 -11.56
C ASP A 145 -43.49 -55.74 -12.25
N PHE A 146 -43.73 -57.05 -12.42
CA PHE A 146 -42.85 -58.06 -13.05
C PHE A 146 -42.23 -57.65 -14.40
#